data_AF-A0A9P7GHX0-F1
#
_entry.id   AF-A0A9P7GHX0-F1
#
_cell.length_a   1.000
_cell.length_b   1.000
_cell.length_c   1.000
_cell.angle_alpha   90.00
_cell.angle_beta   90.00
_cell.angle_gamma   90.00
#
_symmetry.space_group_name_H-M   'P 1'
#
loop_
_entity.id
_entity.type
_entity.pdbx_description
1 polymer ?
#
loop_
_entity_poly.entity_id
_entity_poly.type
_entity_poly.pdbx_seq_one_letter_code
_entity_poly.pdbx_strand_id
1 'polypeptide(L)'
;MPTATTTLTKTKLSSQVSLKATIPADIIPSSPPISTTIATLRSLYNRAARAFLLRDIPLTYSLIASAFAVLHPPDTISDDLAEHRRKWDILRITMESTVYSSSPSHDALPEPLKENLVQSPQALLTAFHARSVALFTPASDKQNASSAHLPSQILITLVYSALRLDCPDVGRVIIEEWLSRRDVPFPALQEVEATGGGYEKVLELYCLQILPKLEQWDYAQEFLDYEGELPAASRERFKKTLKSLQTEAMSSRRSVHSASLSPSEVEWSRSNSPAPSTSSSSSSLSTTSTNTVVPSRGPQRQHPTLTPLTAANESTSSLSSDSTATPRQQSSHRPVLRSRPTPSSSTSSGSSIPRAPQAAALRPANLSTFALIQASLAPYLTTSSISTFFLVFVVLPLVSLMLRARHRRRIALANANNNAELVRRRLQNVAEVGILGRAWGEALRVVTDTVKMAGSGLV
;
A
#
# COMPACT_ATOMS: atom_id res chain seq x y z
N MET A 1 44.90 -22.08 -47.92
CA MET A 1 43.83 -22.64 -47.07
C MET A 1 44.25 -22.51 -45.62
N PRO A 2 43.59 -21.68 -44.81
CA PRO A 2 43.81 -21.65 -43.38
C PRO A 2 42.69 -22.38 -42.61
N THR A 3 43.10 -23.30 -41.76
CA THR A 3 42.27 -24.11 -40.86
C THR A 3 41.77 -23.26 -39.70
N ALA A 4 40.45 -23.21 -39.50
CA ALA A 4 39.83 -22.51 -38.37
C ALA A 4 39.74 -23.46 -37.16
N THR A 5 40.43 -23.10 -36.07
CA THR A 5 40.34 -23.75 -34.77
C THR A 5 39.45 -22.90 -33.86
N THR A 6 38.26 -23.40 -33.53
CA THR A 6 37.31 -22.73 -32.61
C THR A 6 37.49 -23.30 -31.21
N THR A 7 37.94 -22.46 -30.28
CA THR A 7 38.07 -22.82 -28.86
C THR A 7 36.82 -22.39 -28.09
N LEU A 8 36.02 -23.36 -27.64
CA LEU A 8 34.83 -23.18 -26.80
C LEU A 8 35.25 -23.15 -25.32
N THR A 9 35.16 -21.99 -24.67
CA THR A 9 35.35 -21.84 -23.23
C THR A 9 34.08 -22.26 -22.48
N LYS A 10 34.17 -23.38 -21.76
CA LYS A 10 33.12 -23.98 -20.93
C LYS A 10 33.16 -23.39 -19.51
N THR A 11 32.19 -22.55 -19.18
CA THR A 11 31.95 -22.03 -17.82
C THR A 11 31.42 -23.15 -16.93
N LYS A 12 32.15 -23.52 -15.87
CA LYS A 12 31.72 -24.46 -14.83
C LYS A 12 30.76 -23.76 -13.86
N LEU A 13 29.47 -24.08 -13.90
CA LEU A 13 28.59 -23.96 -12.73
C LEU A 13 28.63 -25.29 -11.97
N SER A 14 28.91 -25.18 -10.67
CA SER A 14 29.06 -26.28 -9.72
C SER A 14 27.76 -26.53 -8.95
N SER A 15 27.51 -27.80 -8.61
CA SER A 15 26.43 -28.34 -7.77
C SER A 15 25.08 -28.62 -8.45
N GLN A 16 25.05 -29.66 -9.29
CA GLN A 16 23.83 -30.39 -9.64
C GLN A 16 23.84 -31.76 -8.92
N VAL A 17 22.87 -31.99 -8.05
CA VAL A 17 22.54 -33.29 -7.46
C VAL A 17 22.05 -34.20 -8.58
N SER A 18 22.76 -35.30 -8.84
CA SER A 18 22.44 -36.25 -9.89
C SER A 18 21.40 -37.26 -9.42
N LEU A 19 20.16 -37.14 -9.90
CA LEU A 19 19.17 -38.22 -9.84
C LEU A 19 19.15 -38.91 -11.21
N LYS A 20 19.70 -40.13 -11.23
CA LYS A 20 19.66 -41.05 -12.37
C LYS A 20 18.30 -41.75 -12.36
N ALA A 21 17.40 -41.35 -13.26
CA ALA A 21 16.15 -42.06 -13.51
C ALA A 21 16.01 -42.33 -15.01
N THR A 22 15.97 -43.62 -15.32
CA THR A 22 15.70 -44.22 -16.63
C THR A 22 14.30 -43.82 -17.09
N ILE A 23 14.18 -43.31 -18.32
CA ILE A 23 12.91 -42.89 -18.95
C ILE A 23 12.32 -44.09 -19.70
N PRO A 24 11.05 -44.46 -19.45
CA PRO A 24 10.14 -44.91 -20.49
C PRO A 24 9.20 -43.77 -20.90
N ALA A 25 8.90 -43.75 -22.20
CA ALA A 25 8.10 -42.77 -22.91
C ALA A 25 6.65 -42.66 -22.42
N ASP A 26 6.03 -41.51 -22.74
CA ASP A 26 4.62 -41.13 -22.53
C ASP A 26 4.14 -40.99 -21.07
N ILE A 27 4.55 -39.88 -20.44
CA ILE A 27 3.85 -39.34 -19.28
C ILE A 27 3.53 -37.87 -19.58
N ILE A 28 2.24 -37.61 -19.81
CA ILE A 28 1.62 -36.28 -19.80
C ILE A 28 2.13 -35.55 -18.54
N PRO A 29 2.68 -34.33 -18.62
CA PRO A 29 3.23 -33.64 -17.45
C PRO A 29 2.10 -33.39 -16.44
N SER A 30 1.97 -34.28 -15.45
CA SER A 30 1.08 -34.09 -14.33
C SER A 30 1.62 -32.92 -13.51
N SER A 31 0.77 -31.91 -13.33
CA SER A 31 1.05 -30.77 -12.45
C SER A 31 1.55 -31.27 -11.09
N PRO A 32 2.65 -30.70 -10.54
CA PRO A 32 3.19 -31.15 -9.26
C PRO A 32 2.11 -31.11 -8.17
N PRO A 33 2.09 -32.07 -7.23
CA PRO A 33 1.05 -32.13 -6.21
C PRO A 33 1.09 -30.88 -5.33
N ILE A 34 -0.08 -30.24 -5.15
CA ILE A 34 -0.29 -28.95 -4.43
C ILE A 34 0.44 -28.91 -3.06
N SER A 35 0.48 -30.05 -2.36
CA SER A 35 1.19 -30.20 -1.08
C SER A 35 2.69 -29.85 -1.16
N THR A 36 3.37 -30.25 -2.24
CA THR A 36 4.80 -29.96 -2.43
C THR A 36 5.05 -28.47 -2.69
N THR A 37 4.14 -27.82 -3.41
CA THR A 37 4.16 -26.37 -3.64
C THR A 37 4.01 -25.58 -2.35
N ILE A 38 3.04 -25.96 -1.51
CA ILE A 38 2.79 -25.32 -0.20
C ILE A 38 4.01 -25.42 0.72
N ALA A 39 4.62 -26.61 0.82
CA ALA A 39 5.83 -26.82 1.63
C ALA A 39 7.00 -25.95 1.14
N THR A 40 7.17 -25.85 -0.18
CA THR A 40 8.19 -25.01 -0.81
C THR A 40 7.97 -23.53 -0.52
N LEU A 41 6.74 -23.03 -0.70
CA LEU A 41 6.38 -21.64 -0.40
C LEU A 41 6.57 -21.28 1.07
N ARG A 42 6.29 -22.21 2.00
CA ARG A 42 6.54 -22.01 3.43
C ARG A 42 8.03 -21.90 3.74
N SER A 43 8.84 -22.78 3.16
CA SER A 43 10.31 -22.74 3.32
C SER A 43 10.90 -21.44 2.77
N LEU A 44 10.50 -21.05 1.56
CA LEU A 44 10.91 -19.79 0.93
C LEU A 44 10.50 -18.58 1.76
N TYR A 45 9.29 -18.57 2.33
CA TYR A 45 8.79 -17.46 3.13
C TYR A 45 9.63 -17.25 4.39
N ASN A 46 9.95 -18.33 5.11
CA ASN A 46 10.79 -18.26 6.30
C ASN A 46 12.19 -17.71 5.98
N ARG A 47 12.76 -18.11 4.83
CA ARG A 47 14.05 -17.58 4.36
C ARG A 47 13.95 -16.11 3.97
N ALA A 48 12.90 -15.72 3.24
CA ALA A 48 12.69 -14.34 2.79
C ALA A 48 12.46 -13.40 3.98
N ALA A 49 11.68 -13.81 4.98
CA ALA A 49 11.44 -13.07 6.21
C ALA A 49 12.74 -12.87 7.01
N ARG A 50 13.58 -13.92 7.15
CA ARG A 50 14.89 -13.80 7.80
C ARG A 50 15.82 -12.86 7.05
N ALA A 51 15.91 -12.98 5.72
CA ALA A 51 16.70 -12.08 4.89
C ALA A 51 16.23 -10.61 5.04
N PHE A 52 14.91 -10.40 5.11
CA PHE A 52 14.33 -9.07 5.26
C PHE A 52 14.70 -8.44 6.62
N LEU A 53 14.62 -9.23 7.70
CA LEU A 53 15.04 -8.80 9.04
C LEU A 53 16.53 -8.44 9.10
N LEU A 54 17.38 -9.19 8.38
CA LEU A 54 18.81 -8.92 8.26
C LEU A 54 19.14 -7.81 7.25
N ARG A 55 18.14 -7.15 6.67
CA ARG A 55 18.28 -6.08 5.65
C ARG A 55 19.00 -6.54 4.37
N ASP A 56 18.97 -7.83 4.06
CA ASP A 56 19.48 -8.38 2.80
C ASP A 56 18.40 -8.22 1.70
N ILE A 57 18.25 -6.98 1.21
CA ILE A 57 17.23 -6.60 0.23
C ILE A 57 17.34 -7.40 -1.07
N PRO A 58 18.52 -7.62 -1.66
CA PRO A 58 18.64 -8.40 -2.90
C PRO A 58 18.14 -9.84 -2.72
N LEU A 59 18.52 -10.50 -1.61
CA LEU A 59 18.08 -11.86 -1.33
C LEU A 59 16.57 -11.90 -1.08
N THR A 60 16.03 -11.01 -0.25
CA THR A 60 14.59 -10.91 -0.01
C THR A 60 13.82 -10.73 -1.32
N TYR A 61 14.25 -9.81 -2.18
CA TYR A 61 13.60 -9.56 -3.47
C TYR A 61 13.63 -10.81 -4.36
N SER A 62 14.79 -11.48 -4.47
CA SER A 62 14.93 -12.70 -5.29
C SER A 62 14.01 -13.84 -4.82
N LEU A 63 13.83 -14.00 -3.50
CA LEU A 63 12.95 -15.01 -2.92
C LEU A 63 11.47 -14.66 -3.12
N ILE A 64 11.10 -13.38 -3.00
CA ILE A 64 9.75 -12.88 -3.32
C ILE A 64 9.44 -13.13 -4.79
N ALA A 65 10.35 -12.78 -5.70
CA ALA A 65 10.19 -13.03 -7.13
C ALA A 65 10.02 -14.52 -7.44
N SER A 66 10.81 -15.38 -6.80
CA SER A 66 10.69 -16.84 -6.93
C SER A 66 9.34 -17.37 -6.45
N ALA A 67 8.79 -16.81 -5.36
CA ALA A 67 7.47 -17.20 -4.86
C ALA A 67 6.33 -16.75 -5.80
N PHE A 68 6.40 -15.53 -6.34
CA PHE A 68 5.40 -15.02 -7.28
C PHE A 68 5.47 -15.66 -8.67
N ALA A 69 6.58 -16.32 -9.02
CA ALA A 69 6.63 -17.20 -10.18
C ALA A 69 5.75 -18.46 -10.03
N VAL A 70 5.33 -18.80 -8.80
CA VAL A 70 4.47 -19.96 -8.51
C VAL A 70 3.08 -19.53 -8.03
N LEU A 71 2.96 -18.36 -7.39
CA LEU A 71 1.69 -17.81 -6.93
C LEU A 71 0.98 -17.08 -8.07
N HIS A 72 -0.10 -17.67 -8.57
CA HIS A 72 -0.94 -17.08 -9.62
C HIS A 72 -2.27 -16.60 -9.03
N PRO A 73 -2.98 -15.69 -9.73
CA PRO A 73 -4.35 -15.34 -9.36
C PRO A 73 -5.21 -16.60 -9.23
N PRO A 74 -6.16 -16.64 -8.27
CA PRO A 74 -6.96 -17.83 -8.03
C PRO A 74 -7.79 -18.21 -9.27
N ASP A 75 -7.94 -19.49 -9.57
CA ASP A 75 -8.90 -19.93 -10.61
C ASP A 75 -10.35 -19.85 -10.09
N THR A 76 -10.53 -20.13 -8.80
CA THR A 76 -11.81 -20.15 -8.09
C THR A 76 -11.74 -19.29 -6.82
N ILE A 77 -12.90 -18.83 -6.33
CA ILE A 77 -12.98 -17.96 -5.14
C ILE A 77 -12.31 -18.60 -3.90
N SER A 78 -12.41 -19.92 -3.76
CA SER A 78 -11.70 -20.70 -2.74
C SER A 78 -10.51 -21.43 -3.37
N ASP A 79 -9.32 -21.25 -2.80
CA ASP A 79 -8.08 -21.90 -3.24
C ASP A 79 -7.14 -22.09 -2.02
N ASP A 80 -6.49 -23.24 -1.95
CA ASP A 80 -5.51 -23.64 -0.93
C ASP A 80 -4.33 -22.66 -0.82
N LEU A 81 -4.00 -21.96 -1.91
CA LEU A 81 -2.91 -20.98 -1.95
C LEU A 81 -3.31 -19.57 -1.47
N ALA A 82 -4.57 -19.33 -1.10
CA ALA A 82 -5.06 -18.01 -0.70
C ALA A 82 -4.27 -17.42 0.49
N GLU A 83 -4.00 -18.22 1.52
CA GLU A 83 -3.21 -17.77 2.67
C GLU A 83 -1.77 -17.45 2.28
N HIS A 84 -1.18 -18.24 1.38
CA HIS A 84 0.18 -18.01 0.90
C HIS A 84 0.26 -16.73 0.05
N ARG A 85 -0.67 -16.50 -0.88
CA ARG A 85 -0.77 -15.24 -1.63
C ARG A 85 -0.83 -14.04 -0.67
N ARG A 86 -1.69 -14.13 0.36
CA ARG A 86 -1.81 -13.10 1.39
C ARG A 86 -0.48 -12.83 2.10
N LYS A 87 0.16 -13.87 2.65
CA LYS A 87 1.44 -13.73 3.39
C LYS A 87 2.55 -13.12 2.53
N TRP A 88 2.69 -13.61 1.29
CA TRP A 88 3.73 -13.12 0.39
C TRP A 88 3.49 -11.69 -0.10
N ASP A 89 2.24 -11.30 -0.32
CA ASP A 89 1.93 -9.93 -0.74
C ASP A 89 2.14 -8.92 0.40
N ILE A 90 1.81 -9.29 1.64
CA ILE A 90 2.15 -8.47 2.83
C ILE A 90 3.66 -8.24 2.90
N LEU A 91 4.46 -9.30 2.75
CA LEU A 91 5.92 -9.21 2.79
C LEU A 91 6.44 -8.32 1.65
N ARG A 92 5.89 -8.45 0.43
CA ARG A 92 6.24 -7.63 -0.73
C ARG A 92 5.96 -6.15 -0.48
N ILE A 93 4.73 -5.78 -0.12
CA ILE A 93 4.32 -4.40 0.15
C ILE A 93 5.17 -3.79 1.27
N THR A 94 5.39 -4.55 2.35
CA THR A 94 6.19 -4.10 3.50
C THR A 94 7.65 -3.87 3.12
N MET A 95 8.24 -4.75 2.32
CA MET A 95 9.61 -4.62 1.86
C MET A 95 9.76 -3.42 0.92
N GLU A 96 8.90 -3.31 -0.09
CA GLU A 96 8.99 -2.22 -1.08
C GLU A 96 8.75 -0.84 -0.44
N SER A 97 7.73 -0.71 0.43
CA SER A 97 7.51 0.54 1.19
C SER A 97 8.65 0.85 2.15
N THR A 98 9.30 -0.17 2.72
CA THR A 98 10.47 0.03 3.58
C THR A 98 11.64 0.58 2.80
N VAL A 99 12.00 -0.06 1.69
CA VAL A 99 13.08 0.36 0.79
C VAL A 99 12.83 1.79 0.32
N TYR A 100 11.60 2.09 -0.11
CA TYR A 100 11.23 3.43 -0.56
C TYR A 100 11.41 4.48 0.55
N SER A 101 10.88 4.24 1.75
CA SER A 101 10.99 5.19 2.87
C SER A 101 12.42 5.36 3.41
N SER A 102 13.28 4.34 3.33
CA SER A 102 14.63 4.41 3.90
C SER A 102 15.69 4.97 2.95
N SER A 103 15.40 5.11 1.65
CA SER A 103 16.34 5.57 0.62
C SER A 103 17.74 4.93 0.72
N PRO A 104 17.86 3.59 0.61
CA PRO A 104 19.15 2.91 0.72
C PRO A 104 20.05 3.21 -0.49
N SER A 105 21.35 2.92 -0.37
CA SER A 105 22.31 3.12 -1.45
C SER A 105 21.91 2.34 -2.71
N HIS A 106 21.92 3.03 -3.86
CA HIS A 106 21.42 2.49 -5.12
C HIS A 106 22.25 1.32 -5.66
N ASP A 107 23.54 1.25 -5.34
CA ASP A 107 24.48 0.30 -5.97
C ASP A 107 24.12 -1.17 -5.73
N ALA A 108 23.52 -1.49 -4.59
CA ALA A 108 23.17 -2.85 -4.21
C ALA A 108 21.71 -3.24 -4.53
N LEU A 109 20.89 -2.32 -5.05
CA LEU A 109 19.46 -2.58 -5.22
C LEU A 109 19.15 -3.31 -6.55
N PRO A 110 18.22 -4.28 -6.53
CA PRO A 110 17.60 -4.83 -7.74
C PRO A 110 16.98 -3.73 -8.62
N GLU A 111 17.06 -3.89 -9.94
CA GLU A 111 16.58 -2.90 -10.91
C GLU A 111 15.11 -2.47 -10.70
N PRO A 112 14.16 -3.37 -10.47
CA PRO A 112 12.76 -2.96 -10.25
C PRO A 112 12.55 -2.12 -8.99
N LEU A 113 13.41 -2.30 -7.97
CA LEU A 113 13.37 -1.45 -6.77
C LEU A 113 13.98 -0.08 -7.03
N LYS A 114 14.97 0.03 -7.91
CA LYS A 114 15.51 1.32 -8.35
C LYS A 114 14.45 2.10 -9.14
N GLU A 115 13.74 1.44 -10.05
CA GLU A 115 12.64 2.06 -10.80
C GLU A 115 11.56 2.59 -9.85
N ASN A 116 11.19 1.81 -8.83
CA ASN A 116 10.24 2.24 -7.81
C ASN A 116 10.70 3.51 -7.04
N LEU A 117 12.01 3.66 -6.78
CA LEU A 117 12.56 4.84 -6.10
C LEU A 117 12.44 6.13 -6.92
N VAL A 118 12.31 6.03 -8.25
CA VAL A 118 12.13 7.18 -9.14
C VAL A 118 10.65 7.61 -9.23
N GLN A 119 9.71 6.75 -8.81
CA GLN A 119 8.29 7.05 -8.82
C GLN A 119 7.89 7.96 -7.66
N SER A 120 6.84 8.78 -7.87
CA SER A 120 6.17 9.46 -6.76
C SER A 120 5.56 8.45 -5.78
N PRO A 121 5.45 8.76 -4.47
CA PRO A 121 4.92 7.81 -3.51
C PRO A 121 3.46 7.41 -3.83
N GLN A 122 2.67 8.32 -4.40
CA GLN A 122 1.30 8.06 -4.83
C GLN A 122 1.26 7.03 -5.96
N ALA A 123 2.04 7.24 -7.03
CA ALA A 123 2.12 6.29 -8.15
C ALA A 123 2.57 4.89 -7.70
N LEU A 124 3.54 4.83 -6.77
CA LEU A 124 4.00 3.58 -6.18
C LEU A 124 2.88 2.85 -5.43
N LEU A 125 2.14 3.56 -4.57
CA LEU A 125 1.02 2.97 -3.82
C LEU A 125 -0.13 2.54 -4.73
N THR A 126 -0.44 3.31 -5.78
CA THR A 126 -1.41 2.91 -6.80
C THR A 126 -0.96 1.63 -7.51
N ALA A 127 0.34 1.51 -7.82
CA ALA A 127 0.88 0.28 -8.39
C ALA A 127 0.80 -0.90 -7.41
N PHE A 128 1.03 -0.69 -6.11
CA PHE A 128 0.86 -1.73 -5.09
C PHE A 128 -0.59 -2.22 -5.06
N HIS A 129 -1.54 -1.29 -4.97
CA HIS A 129 -2.97 -1.59 -4.97
C HIS A 129 -3.38 -2.36 -6.23
N ALA A 130 -3.04 -1.87 -7.42
CA ALA A 130 -3.38 -2.53 -8.69
C ALA A 130 -2.81 -3.96 -8.78
N ARG A 131 -1.57 -4.18 -8.34
CA ARG A 131 -0.96 -5.52 -8.33
C ARG A 131 -1.64 -6.45 -7.33
N SER A 132 -2.03 -5.95 -6.16
CA SER A 132 -2.75 -6.75 -5.17
C SER A 132 -4.15 -7.11 -5.67
N VAL A 133 -4.90 -6.15 -6.24
CA VAL A 133 -6.22 -6.43 -6.84
C VAL A 133 -6.08 -7.49 -7.94
N ALA A 134 -5.10 -7.37 -8.84
CA ALA A 134 -4.85 -8.36 -9.88
C ALA A 134 -4.47 -9.74 -9.32
N LEU A 135 -3.73 -9.80 -8.21
CA LEU A 135 -3.31 -11.05 -7.58
C LEU A 135 -4.47 -11.81 -6.90
N PHE A 136 -5.47 -11.09 -6.37
CA PHE A 136 -6.60 -11.70 -5.66
C PHE A 136 -7.88 -11.82 -6.50
N THR A 137 -7.96 -11.13 -7.64
CA THR A 137 -9.09 -11.30 -8.57
C THR A 137 -9.01 -12.67 -9.25
N PRO A 138 -10.10 -13.48 -9.23
CA PRO A 138 -10.12 -14.75 -9.92
C PRO A 138 -9.82 -14.63 -11.42
N ALA A 139 -9.15 -15.63 -11.99
CA ALA A 139 -8.75 -15.63 -13.39
C ALA A 139 -9.95 -15.57 -14.36
N SER A 140 -11.12 -16.04 -13.92
CA SER A 140 -12.39 -15.95 -14.64
C SER A 140 -12.95 -14.52 -14.74
N ASP A 141 -12.57 -13.63 -13.83
CA ASP A 141 -13.08 -12.26 -13.72
C ASP A 141 -12.01 -11.19 -14.02
N LYS A 142 -11.01 -11.53 -14.83
CA LYS A 142 -9.90 -10.61 -15.19
C LYS A 142 -10.36 -9.28 -15.78
N GLN A 143 -11.52 -9.25 -16.44
CA GLN A 143 -12.06 -8.03 -17.04
C GLN A 143 -12.64 -7.05 -15.99
N ASN A 144 -13.03 -7.55 -14.82
CA ASN A 144 -13.57 -6.75 -13.72
C ASN A 144 -12.71 -6.93 -12.46
N ALA A 145 -11.41 -6.65 -12.58
CA ALA A 145 -10.51 -6.55 -11.44
C ALA A 145 -11.16 -5.64 -10.37
N SER A 146 -11.56 -6.25 -9.26
CA SER A 146 -12.44 -5.62 -8.27
C SER A 146 -11.78 -5.71 -6.90
N SER A 147 -11.74 -4.57 -6.21
CA SER A 147 -11.27 -4.45 -4.83
C SER A 147 -12.06 -5.35 -3.85
N ALA A 148 -13.27 -5.80 -4.20
CA ALA A 148 -14.06 -6.74 -3.39
C ALA A 148 -13.33 -8.06 -3.10
N HIS A 149 -12.44 -8.49 -3.99
CA HIS A 149 -11.67 -9.73 -3.79
C HIS A 149 -10.46 -9.54 -2.86
N LEU A 150 -10.14 -8.31 -2.47
CA LEU A 150 -8.96 -8.00 -1.69
C LEU A 150 -9.17 -8.38 -0.21
N PRO A 151 -8.31 -9.25 0.37
CA PRO A 151 -8.40 -9.56 1.80
C PRO A 151 -8.16 -8.31 2.66
N SER A 152 -8.93 -8.13 3.73
CA SER A 152 -8.78 -6.99 4.64
C SER A 152 -7.36 -6.81 5.18
N GLN A 153 -6.58 -7.88 5.40
CA GLN A 153 -5.19 -7.75 5.86
C GLN A 153 -4.27 -7.11 4.80
N ILE A 154 -4.53 -7.34 3.51
CA ILE A 154 -3.79 -6.69 2.43
C ILE A 154 -4.17 -5.22 2.36
N LEU A 155 -5.47 -4.91 2.44
CA LEU A 155 -5.98 -3.54 2.49
C LEU A 155 -5.35 -2.76 3.64
N ILE A 156 -5.35 -3.32 4.85
CA ILE A 156 -4.70 -2.75 6.04
C ILE A 156 -3.21 -2.47 5.78
N THR A 157 -2.50 -3.42 5.15
CA THR A 157 -1.07 -3.27 4.85
C THR A 157 -0.81 -2.16 3.82
N LEU A 158 -1.65 -2.04 2.79
CA LEU A 158 -1.61 -0.95 1.81
C LEU A 158 -1.85 0.41 2.48
N VAL A 159 -2.86 0.50 3.35
CA VAL A 159 -3.20 1.73 4.09
C VAL A 159 -2.07 2.14 5.03
N TYR A 160 -1.47 1.20 5.77
CA TYR A 160 -0.28 1.49 6.58
C TYR A 160 0.90 1.96 5.72
N SER A 161 1.08 1.40 4.53
CA SER A 161 2.11 1.86 3.59
C SER A 161 1.81 3.28 3.13
N ALA A 162 0.55 3.62 2.86
CA ALA A 162 0.12 4.97 2.51
C ALA A 162 0.39 5.98 3.65
N LEU A 163 0.06 5.62 4.89
CA LEU A 163 0.35 6.44 6.07
C LEU A 163 1.85 6.63 6.29
N ARG A 164 2.65 5.59 6.03
CA ARG A 164 4.12 5.59 6.17
C ARG A 164 4.80 6.46 5.11
N LEU A 165 4.28 6.46 3.89
CA LEU A 165 4.77 7.29 2.77
C LEU A 165 4.12 8.69 2.75
N ASP A 166 3.40 9.03 3.82
CA ASP A 166 2.68 10.30 4.00
C ASP A 166 1.74 10.67 2.84
N CYS A 167 1.07 9.66 2.29
CA CYS A 167 0.03 9.80 1.26
C CYS A 167 -1.33 9.28 1.76
N PRO A 168 -1.91 9.90 2.81
CA PRO A 168 -3.19 9.46 3.38
C PRO A 168 -4.36 9.58 2.39
N ASP A 169 -4.25 10.46 1.39
CA ASP A 169 -5.20 10.62 0.29
C ASP A 169 -5.35 9.34 -0.53
N VAL A 170 -4.24 8.69 -0.89
CA VAL A 170 -4.26 7.41 -1.60
C VAL A 170 -4.84 6.31 -0.71
N GLY A 171 -4.52 6.34 0.60
CA GLY A 171 -5.11 5.43 1.58
C GLY A 171 -6.63 5.57 1.67
N ARG A 172 -7.18 6.79 1.64
CA ARG A 172 -8.63 7.03 1.56
C ARG A 172 -9.23 6.40 0.32
N VAL A 173 -8.67 6.69 -0.87
CA VAL A 173 -9.19 6.17 -2.14
C VAL A 173 -9.25 4.63 -2.15
N ILE A 174 -8.19 3.98 -1.67
CA ILE A 174 -8.12 2.51 -1.58
C ILE A 174 -9.23 1.95 -0.67
N ILE A 175 -9.47 2.58 0.49
CA ILE A 175 -10.53 2.14 1.43
C ILE A 175 -11.91 2.39 0.83
N GLU A 176 -12.17 3.58 0.28
CA GLU A 176 -13.46 3.91 -0.32
C GLU A 176 -13.79 3.01 -1.51
N GLU A 177 -12.80 2.70 -2.35
CA GLU A 177 -12.95 1.75 -3.45
C GLU A 177 -13.32 0.36 -2.93
N TRP A 178 -12.67 -0.12 -1.86
CA TRP A 178 -13.00 -1.39 -1.23
C TRP A 178 -14.41 -1.40 -0.61
N LEU A 179 -14.77 -0.34 0.13
CA LEU A 179 -16.10 -0.19 0.73
C LEU A 179 -17.21 -0.17 -0.34
N SER A 180 -16.99 0.53 -1.45
CA SER A 180 -17.99 0.66 -2.54
C SER A 180 -18.33 -0.65 -3.25
N ARG A 181 -17.47 -1.67 -3.13
CA ARG A 181 -17.63 -2.98 -3.81
C ARG A 181 -18.08 -4.09 -2.86
N ARG A 182 -18.22 -3.80 -1.57
CA ARG A 182 -18.52 -4.78 -0.51
C ARG A 182 -19.97 -5.26 -0.50
N ASP A 183 -20.90 -4.51 -1.09
CA ASP A 183 -22.33 -4.85 -1.14
C ASP A 183 -22.66 -6.14 -1.89
N VAL A 184 -21.68 -6.75 -2.57
CA VAL A 184 -21.88 -8.03 -3.27
C VAL A 184 -21.76 -9.17 -2.25
N PRO A 185 -22.87 -9.89 -1.93
CA PRO A 185 -22.82 -10.99 -0.97
C PRO A 185 -22.01 -12.14 -1.57
N PHE A 186 -20.75 -12.25 -1.20
CA PHE A 186 -19.90 -13.40 -1.52
C PHE A 186 -19.87 -14.36 -0.32
N PRO A 187 -20.79 -15.35 -0.26
CA PRO A 187 -20.92 -16.24 0.90
C PRO A 187 -19.63 -16.98 1.27
N ALA A 188 -18.74 -17.26 0.31
CA ALA A 188 -17.51 -18.02 0.54
C ALA A 188 -16.38 -17.20 1.21
N LEU A 189 -16.31 -15.89 1.01
CA LEU A 189 -15.27 -15.04 1.64
C LEU A 189 -15.70 -14.57 3.04
N GLN A 190 -17.00 -14.54 3.29
CA GLN A 190 -17.56 -14.06 4.54
C GLN A 190 -17.23 -14.97 5.72
N GLU A 191 -17.07 -16.27 5.51
CA GLU A 191 -16.80 -17.24 6.59
C GLU A 191 -15.38 -17.13 7.16
N VAL A 192 -14.39 -16.79 6.30
CA VAL A 192 -12.99 -16.61 6.71
C VAL A 192 -12.75 -15.23 7.32
N GLU A 193 -13.49 -14.20 6.87
CA GLU A 193 -13.42 -12.86 7.47
C GLU A 193 -14.27 -12.70 8.74
N ALA A 194 -15.35 -13.47 8.92
CA ALA A 194 -16.24 -13.39 10.07
C ALA A 194 -15.51 -13.59 11.40
N THR A 195 -14.40 -14.34 11.40
CA THR A 195 -13.58 -14.60 12.60
C THR A 195 -12.61 -13.46 12.91
N GLY A 196 -12.33 -12.56 11.96
CA GLY A 196 -11.12 -11.75 11.97
C GLY A 196 -11.26 -10.27 12.36
N GLY A 197 -12.48 -9.74 12.50
CA GLY A 197 -12.68 -8.30 12.80
C GLY A 197 -12.03 -7.37 11.76
N GLY A 198 -11.76 -7.86 10.55
CA GLY A 198 -11.00 -7.13 9.52
C GLY A 198 -11.69 -5.84 9.12
N TYR A 199 -13.01 -5.88 8.93
CA TYR A 199 -13.83 -4.71 8.65
C TYR A 199 -13.72 -3.62 9.73
N GLU A 200 -13.89 -4.01 11.00
CA GLU A 200 -13.75 -3.09 12.13
C GLU A 200 -12.37 -2.44 12.13
N LYS A 201 -11.31 -3.21 11.83
CA LYS A 201 -9.95 -2.67 11.78
C LYS A 201 -9.73 -1.72 10.60
N VAL A 202 -10.30 -2.00 9.43
CA VAL A 202 -10.26 -1.10 8.27
C VAL A 202 -10.94 0.23 8.61
N LEU A 203 -12.14 0.18 9.21
CA LEU A 203 -12.85 1.38 9.63
C LEU A 203 -12.13 2.14 10.75
N GLU A 204 -11.47 1.43 11.67
CA GLU A 204 -10.61 2.05 12.69
C GLU A 204 -9.49 2.87 12.04
N LEU A 205 -8.77 2.29 11.06
CA LEU A 205 -7.73 3.01 10.33
C LEU A 205 -8.30 4.18 9.54
N TYR A 206 -9.44 3.98 8.90
CA TYR A 206 -10.06 4.99 8.09
C TYR A 206 -10.46 6.22 8.91
N CYS A 207 -11.25 5.99 9.96
CA CYS A 207 -11.85 7.04 10.76
C CYS A 207 -10.86 7.66 11.75
N LEU A 208 -9.91 6.90 12.30
CA LEU A 208 -9.04 7.36 13.38
C LEU A 208 -7.62 7.72 12.92
N GLN A 209 -7.21 7.35 11.71
CA GLN A 209 -5.86 7.65 11.21
C GLN A 209 -5.88 8.43 9.89
N ILE A 210 -6.58 7.93 8.87
CA ILE A 210 -6.58 8.54 7.53
C ILE A 210 -7.34 9.87 7.52
N LEU A 211 -8.62 9.88 7.92
CA LEU A 211 -9.43 11.10 7.87
C LEU A 211 -8.92 12.21 8.80
N PRO A 212 -8.43 11.92 10.03
CA PRO A 212 -7.76 12.91 10.87
C PRO A 212 -6.50 13.51 10.23
N LYS A 213 -5.66 12.69 9.57
CA LYS A 213 -4.48 13.19 8.83
C LYS A 213 -4.86 14.11 7.67
N LEU A 214 -6.04 13.90 7.07
CA LEU A 214 -6.60 14.74 6.02
C LEU A 214 -7.41 15.94 6.55
N GLU A 215 -7.46 16.12 7.87
CA GLU A 215 -8.30 17.13 8.56
C GLU A 215 -9.80 17.01 8.28
N GLN A 216 -10.26 15.84 7.85
CA GLN A 216 -11.67 15.56 7.51
C GLN A 216 -12.45 15.02 8.72
N TRP A 217 -12.41 15.75 9.84
CA TRP A 217 -13.00 15.34 11.11
C TRP A 217 -14.52 15.19 11.05
N ASP A 218 -15.21 16.16 10.45
CA ASP A 218 -16.66 16.17 10.36
C ASP A 218 -17.17 15.01 9.50
N TYR A 219 -16.48 14.77 8.38
CA TYR A 219 -16.77 13.64 7.50
C TYR A 219 -16.57 12.29 8.22
N ALA A 220 -15.52 12.13 9.02
CA ALA A 220 -15.32 10.92 9.81
C ALA A 220 -16.45 10.69 10.83
N GLN A 221 -16.94 11.76 11.46
CA GLN A 221 -18.07 11.67 12.38
C GLN A 221 -19.37 11.30 11.65
N GLU A 222 -19.66 11.97 10.53
CA GLU A 222 -20.84 11.71 9.70
C GLU A 222 -20.84 10.26 9.17
N PHE A 223 -19.69 9.80 8.67
CA PHE A 223 -19.51 8.41 8.23
C PHE A 223 -19.88 7.42 9.35
N LEU A 224 -19.37 7.64 10.57
CA LEU A 224 -19.70 6.80 11.73
C LEU A 224 -21.17 6.94 12.18
N ASP A 225 -21.87 8.02 11.87
CA ASP A 225 -23.30 8.16 12.17
C ASP A 225 -24.14 7.29 11.23
N TYR A 226 -23.77 7.20 9.95
CA TYR A 226 -24.47 6.40 8.94
C TYR A 226 -24.03 4.93 8.86
N GLU A 227 -22.88 4.57 9.43
CA GLU A 227 -22.35 3.21 9.41
C GLU A 227 -23.30 2.19 10.06
N GLY A 228 -23.78 1.22 9.28
CA GLY A 228 -24.79 0.25 9.71
C GLY A 228 -24.24 -1.12 10.12
N GLU A 229 -23.09 -1.53 9.57
CA GLU A 229 -22.54 -2.87 9.75
C GLU A 229 -21.73 -3.00 11.04
N LEU A 230 -21.10 -1.90 11.47
CA LEU A 230 -20.26 -1.90 12.67
C LEU A 230 -21.11 -2.05 13.96
N PRO A 231 -20.69 -2.91 14.92
CA PRO A 231 -21.35 -2.99 16.23
C PRO A 231 -21.46 -1.62 16.91
N ALA A 232 -22.63 -1.32 17.48
CA ALA A 232 -22.89 -0.01 18.10
C ALA A 232 -21.85 0.36 19.17
N ALA A 233 -21.37 -0.61 19.95
CA ALA A 233 -20.33 -0.39 20.94
C ALA A 233 -18.99 0.06 20.32
N SER A 234 -18.55 -0.58 19.23
CA SER A 234 -17.33 -0.21 18.50
C SER A 234 -17.46 1.16 17.86
N ARG A 235 -18.62 1.47 17.28
CA ARG A 235 -18.91 2.78 16.71
C ARG A 235 -18.87 3.91 17.74
N GLU A 236 -19.52 3.75 18.90
CA GLU A 236 -19.45 4.73 19.98
C GLU A 236 -18.04 4.90 20.53
N ARG A 237 -17.28 3.80 20.63
CA ARG A 237 -15.85 3.85 20.96
C ARG A 237 -15.07 4.69 19.93
N PHE A 238 -15.26 4.46 18.64
CA PHE A 238 -14.59 5.22 17.58
C PHE A 238 -14.96 6.71 17.63
N LYS A 239 -16.24 7.06 17.79
CA LYS A 239 -16.67 8.45 17.95
C LYS A 239 -16.02 9.14 19.16
N LYS A 240 -15.94 8.44 20.30
CA LYS A 240 -15.28 8.96 21.51
C LYS A 240 -13.79 9.19 21.26
N THR A 241 -13.10 8.22 20.66
CA THR A 241 -11.67 8.33 20.34
C THR A 241 -11.41 9.45 19.34
N LEU A 242 -12.25 9.58 18.29
CA LEU A 242 -12.14 10.63 17.29
C LEU A 242 -12.27 12.03 17.91
N LYS A 243 -13.26 12.26 18.77
CA LYS A 243 -13.42 13.54 19.49
C LYS A 243 -12.22 13.85 20.37
N SER A 244 -11.67 12.84 21.06
CA SER A 244 -10.45 13.00 21.85
C SER A 244 -9.27 13.46 20.98
N LEU A 245 -9.02 12.78 19.86
CA LEU A 245 -7.96 13.13 18.91
C LEU A 245 -8.14 14.54 18.33
N GLN A 246 -9.38 14.93 18.03
CA GLN A 246 -9.70 16.27 17.53
C GLN A 246 -9.38 17.35 18.58
N THR A 247 -9.78 17.15 19.84
CA THR A 247 -9.48 18.09 20.92
C THR A 247 -7.98 18.24 21.18
N GLU A 248 -7.23 17.13 21.07
CA GLU A 248 -5.77 17.12 21.18
C GLU A 248 -5.12 17.89 20.02
N ALA A 249 -5.55 17.64 18.79
CA ALA A 249 -5.05 18.34 17.59
C ALA A 249 -5.34 19.85 17.62
N MET A 250 -6.50 20.28 18.14
CA MET A 250 -6.80 21.70 18.31
C MET A 250 -5.95 22.36 19.41
N SER A 251 -5.67 21.62 20.49
CA SER A 251 -4.84 22.11 21.60
C SER A 251 -3.38 22.30 21.18
N SER A 252 -2.83 21.38 20.38
CA SER A 252 -1.45 21.47 19.88
C SER A 252 -1.24 22.65 18.93
N ARG A 253 -2.21 22.95 18.05
CA ARG A 253 -2.17 24.12 17.15
C ARG A 253 -2.16 25.46 17.89
N ARG A 254 -2.88 25.54 19.03
CA ARG A 254 -2.96 26.77 19.83
C ARG A 254 -1.65 27.11 20.54
N SER A 255 -0.87 26.11 20.93
CA SER A 255 0.40 26.30 21.66
C SER A 255 1.45 27.07 20.85
N VAL A 256 1.54 26.81 19.55
CA VAL A 256 2.57 27.42 18.67
C VAL A 256 2.39 28.94 18.52
N HIS A 257 1.16 29.43 18.55
CA HIS A 257 0.88 30.85 18.32
C HIS A 257 1.09 31.73 19.56
N SER A 258 1.03 31.16 20.76
CA SER A 258 1.18 31.93 22.01
C SER A 258 2.65 32.25 22.36
N ALA A 259 3.63 31.57 21.76
CA ALA A 259 5.05 31.79 22.06
C ALA A 259 5.70 32.93 21.26
N SER A 260 5.04 33.44 20.21
CA SER A 260 5.65 34.43 19.29
C SER A 260 5.42 35.90 19.68
N LEU A 261 4.76 36.17 20.82
CA LEU A 261 4.45 37.54 21.26
C LEU A 261 5.09 37.92 22.59
N SER A 262 6.18 37.26 23.01
CA SER A 262 7.07 37.91 23.98
C SER A 262 7.79 39.04 23.25
N PRO A 263 7.48 40.32 23.53
CA PRO A 263 8.29 41.42 23.04
C PRO A 263 9.66 41.22 23.67
N SER A 264 10.70 41.07 22.86
CA SER A 264 12.04 41.32 23.35
C SER A 264 12.09 42.77 23.79
N GLU A 265 11.85 43.02 25.08
CA GLU A 265 12.40 44.19 25.75
C GLU A 265 13.91 44.03 25.68
N VAL A 266 14.44 44.73 24.68
CA VAL A 266 15.85 44.99 24.49
C VAL A 266 16.29 45.90 25.63
N GLU A 267 16.48 45.34 26.84
CA GLU A 267 17.19 46.02 27.93
C GLU A 267 18.69 46.01 27.62
N TRP A 268 19.12 47.02 26.87
CA TRP A 268 20.53 47.38 26.76
C TRP A 268 20.97 47.99 28.08
N SER A 269 21.39 47.16 29.02
CA SER A 269 22.19 47.57 30.17
C SER A 269 23.61 47.88 29.69
N ARG A 270 23.78 49.07 29.11
CA ARG A 270 25.07 49.68 28.79
C ARG A 270 25.86 49.89 30.09
N SER A 271 26.97 49.17 30.21
CA SER A 271 28.04 49.53 31.15
C SER A 271 28.82 50.72 30.59
N ASN A 272 29.12 51.66 31.47
CA ASN A 272 29.67 52.99 31.24
C ASN A 272 30.98 53.00 30.44
N SER A 273 31.07 53.87 29.43
CA SER A 273 32.30 54.54 28.99
C SER A 273 31.95 55.84 28.24
N PRO A 274 32.61 56.98 28.54
CA PRO A 274 32.24 58.28 28.02
C PRO A 274 33.05 58.64 26.75
N ALA A 275 32.36 58.96 25.66
CA ALA A 275 32.90 59.82 24.60
C ALA A 275 31.74 60.41 23.78
N PRO A 276 31.66 61.74 23.58
CA PRO A 276 30.59 62.37 22.82
C PRO A 276 31.03 62.66 21.38
N SER A 277 30.16 62.35 20.40
CA SER A 277 30.07 62.97 19.07
C SER A 277 28.78 62.46 18.41
N THR A 278 27.69 63.22 18.40
CA THR A 278 27.26 64.21 17.38
C THR A 278 27.01 63.64 15.98
N SER A 279 25.76 63.81 15.54
CA SER A 279 25.28 63.86 14.14
C SER A 279 25.07 62.49 13.46
N SER A 280 24.09 62.22 12.59
CA SER A 280 22.89 62.91 12.09
C SER A 280 22.22 61.93 11.09
N SER A 281 20.90 62.04 10.94
CA SER A 281 20.15 61.92 9.68
C SER A 281 19.97 60.57 8.93
N SER A 282 18.68 60.27 8.71
CA SER A 282 18.00 59.96 7.44
C SER A 282 18.16 58.61 6.72
N SER A 283 17.01 57.93 6.62
CA SER A 283 16.24 57.65 5.39
C SER A 283 16.76 56.70 4.29
N SER A 284 15.77 55.99 3.72
CA SER A 284 15.68 55.46 2.33
C SER A 284 16.21 54.03 2.12
N LEU A 285 15.32 53.06 1.86
CA LEU A 285 14.71 52.67 0.57
C LEU A 285 15.66 51.89 -0.36
N SER A 286 15.21 50.68 -0.71
CA SER A 286 15.53 49.89 -1.91
C SER A 286 16.93 49.27 -2.01
N THR A 287 16.99 47.95 -2.22
CA THR A 287 17.25 47.37 -3.56
C THR A 287 17.40 45.84 -3.52
N THR A 288 16.88 45.27 -4.59
CA THR A 288 17.06 43.91 -5.11
C THR A 288 18.53 43.48 -5.17
N SER A 289 18.87 42.28 -4.70
CA SER A 289 20.18 41.68 -4.94
C SER A 289 20.06 40.19 -5.30
N THR A 290 20.22 39.94 -6.59
CA THR A 290 20.51 38.64 -7.21
C THR A 290 21.97 38.29 -6.90
N ASN A 291 22.25 37.17 -6.23
CA ASN A 291 23.62 36.64 -6.12
C ASN A 291 23.67 35.17 -6.53
N THR A 292 24.25 34.97 -7.70
CA THR A 292 24.85 33.73 -8.20
C THR A 292 26.29 33.67 -7.68
N VAL A 293 26.69 32.56 -7.03
CA VAL A 293 28.10 32.28 -6.75
C VAL A 293 28.43 30.82 -7.08
N VAL A 294 29.57 30.68 -7.78
CA VAL A 294 30.23 29.55 -8.44
C VAL A 294 31.16 28.80 -7.44
N PRO A 295 31.52 27.51 -7.66
CA PRO A 295 32.16 26.67 -6.65
C PRO A 295 33.69 26.85 -6.55
N SER A 296 34.21 26.79 -5.32
CA SER A 296 35.65 26.81 -5.03
C SER A 296 36.25 25.40 -5.01
N ARG A 297 37.21 25.17 -5.91
CA ARG A 297 38.23 24.12 -5.85
C ARG A 297 39.37 24.57 -4.93
N GLY A 298 39.98 23.63 -4.18
CA GLY A 298 41.23 23.84 -3.46
C GLY A 298 41.79 22.54 -2.86
N PRO A 299 43.10 22.43 -2.60
CA PRO A 299 43.91 21.32 -3.15
C PRO A 299 44.56 20.37 -2.11
N GLN A 300 44.84 19.15 -2.60
CA GLN A 300 46.07 18.36 -2.47
C GLN A 300 47.08 18.76 -1.37
N ARG A 301 47.33 17.86 -0.40
CA ARG A 301 48.58 17.84 0.38
C ARG A 301 49.03 16.39 0.64
N GLN A 302 50.25 16.12 0.21
CA GLN A 302 50.99 14.85 0.34
C GLN A 302 51.80 14.83 1.66
N HIS A 303 51.85 13.64 2.30
CA HIS A 303 52.94 12.88 2.99
C HIS A 303 54.15 13.62 3.64
N PRO A 304 54.82 13.11 4.72
CA PRO A 304 55.49 11.78 4.82
C PRO A 304 55.43 11.05 6.21
N THR A 305 55.44 9.71 6.30
CA THR A 305 56.56 8.75 6.57
C THR A 305 57.11 8.80 8.01
N LEU A 306 57.04 7.75 8.87
CA LEU A 306 57.95 6.59 9.07
C LEU A 306 57.31 5.60 10.10
N THR A 307 56.95 4.32 9.82
CA THR A 307 57.65 3.01 10.06
C THR A 307 58.23 2.71 11.47
N PRO A 308 58.46 1.43 11.89
CA PRO A 308 57.89 0.10 11.54
C PRO A 308 57.72 -0.87 12.76
N LEU A 309 57.19 -2.10 12.57
CA LEU A 309 57.81 -3.40 12.99
C LEU A 309 56.84 -4.62 12.88
N THR A 310 57.12 -5.50 11.88
CA THR A 310 57.20 -6.99 11.91
C THR A 310 56.02 -7.88 12.37
N ALA A 311 55.75 -9.09 11.84
CA ALA A 311 56.32 -9.90 10.75
C ALA A 311 55.42 -11.12 10.39
N ALA A 312 55.68 -11.67 9.18
CA ALA A 312 55.51 -13.08 8.72
C ALA A 312 54.09 -13.54 8.31
N ASN A 313 53.83 -14.15 7.15
CA ASN A 313 54.71 -14.93 6.25
C ASN A 313 54.12 -15.05 4.81
N GLU A 314 55.02 -15.03 3.81
CA GLU A 314 55.14 -15.95 2.64
C GLU A 314 53.93 -16.18 1.69
N SER A 315 54.01 -16.20 0.35
CA SER A 315 55.13 -16.19 -0.60
C SER A 315 54.59 -15.99 -2.05
N THR A 316 55.36 -15.21 -2.84
CA THR A 316 55.74 -15.37 -4.27
C THR A 316 54.68 -15.80 -5.31
N SER A 317 54.41 -15.04 -6.38
CA SER A 317 55.36 -14.82 -7.48
C SER A 317 54.90 -13.72 -8.45
N SER A 318 55.91 -12.96 -8.87
CA SER A 318 56.03 -11.91 -9.88
C SER A 318 55.88 -12.46 -11.32
N LEU A 319 55.47 -11.68 -12.34
CA LEU A 319 56.32 -10.74 -13.10
C LEU A 319 55.52 -10.06 -14.24
N SER A 320 55.83 -8.79 -14.47
CA SER A 320 55.78 -8.01 -15.74
C SER A 320 54.41 -7.70 -16.33
N SER A 321 53.83 -6.50 -16.23
CA SER A 321 54.27 -5.17 -16.75
C SER A 321 54.67 -5.20 -18.22
N ASP A 322 53.79 -4.71 -19.09
CA ASP A 322 54.24 -3.84 -20.17
C ASP A 322 53.16 -2.84 -20.59
N SER A 323 53.61 -1.61 -20.81
CA SER A 323 52.80 -0.47 -21.21
C SER A 323 52.50 -0.52 -22.71
N THR A 324 51.47 0.17 -23.20
CA THR A 324 51.55 1.07 -24.38
C THR A 324 50.17 1.59 -24.81
N ALA A 325 50.11 2.93 -24.86
CA ALA A 325 49.43 3.86 -25.76
C ALA A 325 48.13 3.49 -26.53
N THR A 326 47.20 4.45 -26.46
CA THR A 326 46.12 4.76 -27.42
C THR A 326 46.62 4.90 -28.87
N PRO A 327 45.76 4.70 -29.90
CA PRO A 327 45.13 5.88 -30.52
C PRO A 327 43.70 5.70 -31.08
N ARG A 328 43.08 6.89 -31.21
CA ARG A 328 41.92 7.34 -31.99
C ARG A 328 41.91 6.90 -33.47
N GLN A 329 40.73 6.59 -34.04
CA GLN A 329 40.27 6.89 -35.43
C GLN A 329 38.80 6.40 -35.58
N GLN A 330 37.79 7.25 -35.83
CA GLN A 330 37.37 7.90 -37.09
C GLN A 330 36.99 6.95 -38.25
N SER A 331 35.68 6.89 -38.56
CA SER A 331 35.07 7.02 -39.91
C SER A 331 33.59 6.63 -39.78
N SER A 332 32.63 7.55 -39.97
CA SER A 332 32.06 7.97 -41.26
C SER A 332 31.61 6.79 -42.11
N HIS A 333 30.28 6.63 -42.29
CA HIS A 333 29.62 6.69 -43.60
C HIS A 333 28.08 6.66 -43.45
N ARG A 334 27.50 7.86 -43.62
CA ARG A 334 26.19 8.11 -44.28
C ARG A 334 26.29 7.60 -45.73
N PRO A 335 25.22 7.17 -46.43
CA PRO A 335 24.25 8.12 -47.02
C PRO A 335 22.78 7.57 -47.12
N VAL A 336 21.74 8.38 -46.89
CA VAL A 336 20.90 9.09 -47.89
C VAL A 336 19.52 8.43 -48.13
N LEU A 337 18.50 9.19 -47.69
CA LEU A 337 17.20 9.50 -48.31
C LEU A 337 16.45 8.44 -49.13
N ARG A 338 15.22 8.13 -48.69
CA ARG A 338 14.08 8.11 -49.62
C ARG A 338 12.76 8.45 -48.93
N SER A 339 12.27 9.64 -49.24
CA SER A 339 10.90 10.07 -49.12
C SER A 339 10.01 9.29 -50.10
N ARG A 340 8.80 8.90 -49.67
CA ARG A 340 7.67 8.68 -50.58
C ARG A 340 6.34 9.01 -49.89
N PRO A 341 5.60 10.01 -50.39
CA PRO A 341 4.22 10.27 -50.01
C PRO A 341 3.27 9.44 -50.87
N THR A 342 2.14 9.03 -50.32
CA THR A 342 1.01 8.46 -51.08
C THR A 342 -0.32 9.00 -50.55
N PRO A 343 -1.35 9.08 -51.42
CA PRO A 343 -2.16 10.27 -51.55
C PRO A 343 -3.56 10.15 -50.95
N SER A 344 -4.18 11.31 -50.82
CA SER A 344 -5.60 11.56 -50.69
C SER A 344 -6.43 10.95 -51.83
N SER A 345 -7.54 10.31 -51.47
CA SER A 345 -8.67 10.08 -52.36
C SER A 345 -9.98 10.39 -51.62
N SER A 346 -10.51 11.56 -51.93
CA SER A 346 -11.89 11.96 -51.73
C SER A 346 -12.77 11.31 -52.81
N THR A 347 -13.84 10.61 -52.41
CA THR A 347 -15.01 10.38 -53.26
C THR A 347 -16.27 10.48 -52.43
N SER A 348 -16.98 11.57 -52.66
CA SER A 348 -18.41 11.74 -52.46
C SER A 348 -19.20 10.80 -53.36
N SER A 349 -20.23 10.14 -52.83
CA SER A 349 -21.44 9.76 -53.57
C SER A 349 -22.54 9.43 -52.57
N GLY A 350 -23.62 10.20 -52.64
CA GLY A 350 -24.83 9.97 -51.88
C GLY A 350 -25.67 8.84 -52.49
N SER A 351 -26.41 8.15 -51.63
CA SER A 351 -27.64 7.46 -52.00
C SER A 351 -28.59 7.49 -50.80
N SER A 352 -29.61 8.32 -50.92
CA SER A 352 -30.82 8.33 -50.11
C SER A 352 -31.63 7.05 -50.36
N ILE A 353 -31.93 6.29 -49.30
CA ILE A 353 -32.93 5.21 -49.31
C ILE A 353 -33.83 5.39 -48.08
N PRO A 354 -35.16 5.24 -48.21
CA PRO A 354 -36.14 5.79 -47.28
C PRO A 354 -36.32 4.95 -46.01
N ARG A 355 -36.57 5.69 -44.93
CA ARG A 355 -36.87 5.24 -43.58
C ARG A 355 -38.29 4.66 -43.51
N ALA A 356 -38.41 3.37 -43.24
CA ALA A 356 -39.66 2.74 -42.82
C ALA A 356 -39.92 2.99 -41.31
N PRO A 357 -41.18 3.19 -40.89
CA PRO A 357 -41.51 3.38 -39.47
C PRO A 357 -41.50 2.03 -38.75
N GLN A 358 -40.47 1.79 -37.92
CA GLN A 358 -40.49 0.69 -36.97
C GLN A 358 -41.44 1.02 -35.82
N ALA A 359 -42.47 0.17 -35.68
CA ALA A 359 -43.40 0.17 -34.57
C ALA A 359 -42.66 0.00 -33.23
N ALA A 360 -43.03 0.83 -32.26
CA ALA A 360 -42.53 0.79 -30.89
C ALA A 360 -42.96 -0.52 -30.21
N ALA A 361 -42.03 -1.48 -30.14
CA ALA A 361 -42.18 -2.64 -29.27
C ALA A 361 -42.05 -2.20 -27.81
N LEU A 362 -43.16 -2.27 -27.09
CA LEU A 362 -43.27 -2.06 -25.64
C LEU A 362 -42.34 -3.04 -24.91
N ARG A 363 -41.22 -2.54 -24.39
CA ARG A 363 -40.38 -3.25 -23.43
C ARG A 363 -41.15 -3.38 -22.10
N PRO A 364 -41.21 -4.58 -21.47
CA PRO A 364 -41.76 -4.72 -20.13
C PRO A 364 -40.84 -3.97 -19.16
N ALA A 365 -41.36 -2.91 -18.54
CA ALA A 365 -40.67 -2.21 -17.47
C ALA A 365 -40.57 -3.16 -16.27
N ASN A 366 -39.34 -3.37 -15.78
CA ASN A 366 -39.09 -4.09 -14.52
C ASN A 366 -39.77 -3.30 -13.39
N LEU A 367 -40.94 -3.76 -12.95
CA LEU A 367 -41.65 -3.22 -11.80
C LEU A 367 -40.80 -3.44 -10.55
N SER A 368 -40.08 -2.39 -10.16
CA SER A 368 -39.41 -2.30 -8.88
C SER A 368 -40.38 -2.61 -7.74
N THR A 369 -39.96 -3.39 -6.75
CA THR A 369 -40.72 -3.65 -5.51
C THR A 369 -41.15 -2.34 -4.83
N PHE A 370 -40.40 -1.26 -5.04
CA PHE A 370 -40.75 0.08 -4.62
C PHE A 370 -42.05 0.61 -5.25
N ALA A 371 -42.33 0.30 -6.51
CA ALA A 371 -43.56 0.73 -7.20
C ALA A 371 -44.81 0.03 -6.64
N LEU A 372 -44.69 -1.24 -6.24
CA LEU A 372 -45.76 -1.98 -5.54
C LEU A 372 -46.00 -1.44 -4.13
N ILE A 373 -44.93 -1.08 -3.41
CA ILE A 373 -45.02 -0.45 -2.09
C ILE A 373 -45.64 0.96 -2.22
N GLN A 374 -45.24 1.73 -3.22
CA GLN A 374 -45.77 3.08 -3.47
C GLN A 374 -47.24 3.04 -3.90
N ALA A 375 -47.62 2.11 -4.78
CA ALA A 375 -49.01 1.93 -5.21
C ALA A 375 -49.92 1.47 -4.06
N SER A 376 -49.41 0.65 -3.13
CA SER A 376 -50.18 0.22 -1.95
C SER A 376 -50.28 1.29 -0.87
N LEU A 377 -49.32 2.22 -0.79
CA LEU A 377 -49.34 3.33 0.18
C LEU A 377 -50.07 4.59 -0.32
N ALA A 378 -50.20 4.76 -1.63
CA ALA A 378 -50.84 5.92 -2.26
C ALA A 378 -52.24 6.28 -1.71
N PRO A 379 -53.20 5.34 -1.52
CA PRO A 379 -54.52 5.69 -0.99
C PRO A 379 -54.51 6.10 0.49
N TYR A 380 -53.45 5.77 1.23
CA TYR A 380 -53.31 6.11 2.65
C TYR A 380 -52.57 7.44 2.88
N LEU A 381 -51.96 8.01 1.83
CA LEU A 381 -51.27 9.30 1.90
C LEU A 381 -52.18 10.48 1.52
N THR A 382 -53.35 10.22 0.92
CA THR A 382 -54.33 11.25 0.53
C THR A 382 -55.46 11.45 1.54
N THR A 383 -55.50 10.66 2.61
CA THR A 383 -56.49 10.82 3.68
C THR A 383 -56.05 11.89 4.68
N SER A 384 -57.01 12.43 5.44
CA SER A 384 -56.86 13.63 6.28
C SER A 384 -55.54 13.70 7.04
N SER A 385 -54.97 14.90 7.12
CA SER A 385 -53.64 15.19 7.68
C SER A 385 -53.41 14.52 9.05
N ILE A 386 -54.47 14.40 9.86
CA ILE A 386 -54.44 13.77 11.18
C ILE A 386 -54.12 12.27 11.11
N SER A 387 -54.66 11.56 10.11
CA SER A 387 -54.40 10.12 9.93
C SER A 387 -52.96 9.85 9.49
N THR A 388 -52.42 10.69 8.60
CA THR A 388 -51.03 10.62 8.16
C THR A 388 -50.06 10.90 9.31
N PHE A 389 -50.33 11.92 10.14
CA PHE A 389 -49.55 12.17 11.35
C PHE A 389 -49.60 10.99 12.33
N PHE A 390 -50.76 10.39 12.57
CA PHE A 390 -50.88 9.22 13.45
C PHE A 390 -50.12 8.00 12.90
N LEU A 391 -50.20 7.77 11.58
CA LEU A 391 -49.52 6.63 10.95
C LEU A 391 -47.99 6.78 10.98
N VAL A 392 -47.46 7.97 10.71
CA VAL A 392 -46.01 8.24 10.69
C VAL A 392 -45.43 8.35 12.11
N PHE A 393 -46.11 9.03 13.04
CA PHE A 393 -45.55 9.32 14.37
C PHE A 393 -45.95 8.32 15.46
N VAL A 394 -47.00 7.51 15.25
CA VAL A 394 -47.45 6.53 16.26
C VAL A 394 -47.26 5.10 15.76
N VAL A 395 -47.79 4.78 14.58
CA VAL A 395 -47.79 3.39 14.08
C VAL A 395 -46.40 2.94 13.65
N LEU A 396 -45.68 3.76 12.88
CA LEU A 396 -44.35 3.42 12.38
C LEU A 396 -43.31 3.17 13.50
N PRO A 397 -43.21 4.01 14.56
CA PRO A 397 -42.33 3.69 15.69
C PRO A 397 -42.78 2.46 16.50
N LEU A 398 -44.08 2.22 16.66
CA LEU A 398 -44.58 1.00 17.33
C LEU A 398 -44.22 -0.27 16.57
N VAL A 399 -44.39 -0.28 15.24
CA VAL A 399 -44.02 -1.42 14.39
C VAL A 399 -42.50 -1.63 14.39
N SER A 400 -41.71 -0.55 14.33
CA SER A 400 -40.25 -0.62 14.46
C SER A 400 -39.81 -1.22 15.80
N LEU A 401 -40.46 -0.82 16.90
CA LEU A 401 -40.17 -1.35 18.24
C LEU A 401 -40.54 -2.82 18.36
N MET A 402 -41.69 -3.23 17.80
CA MET A 402 -42.12 -4.63 17.72
C MET A 402 -41.15 -5.50 16.91
N LEU A 403 -40.70 -5.03 15.73
CA LEU A 403 -39.72 -5.75 14.91
C LEU A 403 -38.36 -5.84 15.61
N ARG A 404 -37.92 -4.78 16.28
CA ARG A 404 -36.68 -4.75 17.08
C ARG A 404 -36.75 -5.71 18.27
N ALA A 405 -37.89 -5.76 18.97
CA ALA A 405 -38.12 -6.70 20.07
C ALA A 405 -38.14 -8.15 19.60
N ARG A 406 -38.75 -8.42 18.43
CA ARG A 406 -38.78 -9.75 17.83
C ARG A 406 -37.39 -10.20 17.36
N HIS A 407 -36.61 -9.29 16.79
CA HIS A 407 -35.23 -9.58 16.37
C HIS A 407 -34.33 -9.88 17.58
N ARG A 408 -34.44 -9.09 18.67
CA ARG A 408 -33.75 -9.37 19.93
C ARG A 408 -34.13 -10.72 20.55
N ARG A 409 -35.41 -11.11 20.50
CA ARG A 409 -35.85 -12.43 20.97
C ARG A 409 -35.29 -13.58 20.13
N ARG A 410 -35.18 -13.42 18.81
CA ARG A 410 -34.56 -14.44 17.93
C ARG A 410 -33.07 -14.62 18.22
N ILE A 411 -32.34 -13.53 18.46
CA ILE A 411 -30.91 -13.59 18.81
C ILE A 411 -30.72 -14.21 20.21
N ALA A 412 -31.57 -13.88 21.18
CA ALA A 412 -31.50 -14.45 22.53
C ALA A 412 -31.79 -15.96 22.53
N LEU A 413 -32.74 -16.43 21.72
CA LEU A 413 -33.06 -17.86 21.58
C LEU A 413 -31.98 -18.62 20.80
N ALA A 414 -31.33 -17.99 19.81
CA ALA A 414 -30.21 -18.58 19.08
C ALA A 414 -28.97 -18.78 19.98
N ASN A 415 -28.74 -17.89 20.95
CA ASN A 415 -27.62 -17.98 21.89
C ASN A 415 -27.87 -18.90 23.11
N ALA A 416 -29.10 -19.34 23.36
CA ALA A 416 -29.43 -20.15 24.54
C ALA A 416 -28.94 -21.61 24.48
N ASN A 417 -28.54 -22.10 23.29
CA ASN A 417 -28.07 -23.48 23.12
C ASN A 417 -26.53 -23.65 23.20
N ASN A 418 -25.76 -22.58 23.40
CA ASN A 418 -24.30 -22.61 23.24
C ASN A 418 -23.50 -22.54 24.56
N ASN A 419 -23.95 -23.27 25.59
CA ASN A 419 -23.14 -23.46 26.81
C ASN A 419 -21.81 -24.19 26.53
N ALA A 420 -21.75 -25.02 25.48
CA ALA A 420 -20.52 -25.66 25.02
C ALA A 420 -19.52 -24.65 24.39
N GLU A 421 -20.02 -23.58 23.78
CA GLU A 421 -19.19 -22.57 23.13
C GLU A 421 -18.60 -21.59 24.14
N LEU A 422 -19.26 -21.37 25.28
CA LEU A 422 -18.75 -20.53 26.37
C LEU A 422 -17.56 -21.17 27.09
N VAL A 423 -17.53 -22.51 27.16
CA VAL A 423 -16.36 -23.28 27.66
C VAL A 423 -15.23 -23.29 26.62
N ARG A 424 -15.57 -23.41 25.32
CA ARG A 424 -14.58 -23.32 24.22
C ARG A 424 -13.95 -21.93 24.12
N ARG A 425 -14.73 -20.86 24.33
CA ARG A 425 -14.28 -19.46 24.36
C ARG A 425 -13.44 -19.12 25.59
N ARG A 426 -13.65 -19.79 26.73
CA ARG A 426 -12.77 -19.70 27.91
C ARG A 426 -11.45 -20.44 27.73
N LEU A 427 -11.42 -21.51 26.93
CA LEU A 427 -10.19 -22.21 26.56
C LEU A 427 -9.44 -21.52 25.41
N GLN A 428 -10.12 -20.89 24.45
CA GLN A 428 -9.49 -20.13 23.37
C GLN A 428 -8.95 -18.76 23.82
N ASN A 429 -9.55 -18.08 24.80
CA ASN A 429 -9.04 -16.80 25.29
C ASN A 429 -7.68 -16.88 26.03
N VAL A 430 -7.20 -18.07 26.38
CA VAL A 430 -5.85 -18.27 26.94
C VAL A 430 -4.82 -18.63 25.85
N ALA A 431 -5.26 -19.05 24.65
CA ALA A 431 -4.40 -19.52 23.57
C ALA A 431 -4.41 -18.64 22.30
N GLU A 432 -5.39 -17.73 22.12
CA GLU A 432 -5.58 -16.95 20.88
C GLU A 432 -5.28 -15.44 21.00
N VAL A 433 -4.62 -14.99 22.06
CA VAL A 433 -3.83 -13.74 21.96
C VAL A 433 -2.54 -14.08 21.23
N GLY A 434 -2.64 -14.12 19.90
CA GLY A 434 -1.63 -14.62 18.99
C GLY A 434 -0.22 -14.14 19.32
N ILE A 435 0.64 -15.10 19.61
CA ILE A 435 2.11 -14.94 19.73
C ILE A 435 2.66 -14.20 18.50
N LEU A 436 2.02 -14.34 17.34
CA LEU A 436 2.40 -13.64 16.10
C LEU A 436 2.05 -12.14 16.11
N GLY A 437 0.94 -11.74 16.74
CA GLY A 437 0.53 -10.33 16.87
C GLY A 437 1.35 -9.57 17.92
N ARG A 438 1.72 -10.25 19.02
CA ARG A 438 2.69 -9.72 19.99
C ARG A 438 4.10 -9.68 19.40
N ALA A 439 4.55 -10.71 18.69
CA ALA A 439 5.87 -10.71 18.06
C ALA A 439 5.99 -9.65 16.95
N TRP A 440 4.91 -9.37 16.20
CA TRP A 440 4.91 -8.27 15.22
C TRP A 440 4.87 -6.89 15.87
N GLY A 441 4.08 -6.73 16.93
CA GLY A 441 4.07 -5.50 17.72
C GLY A 441 5.41 -5.21 18.40
N GLU A 442 6.07 -6.25 18.93
CA GLU A 442 7.41 -6.15 19.51
C GLU A 442 8.49 -5.94 18.45
N ALA A 443 8.42 -6.59 17.29
CA ALA A 443 9.34 -6.35 16.19
C ALA A 443 9.23 -4.92 15.64
N LEU A 444 8.02 -4.40 15.45
CA LEU A 444 7.79 -3.00 15.08
C LEU A 444 8.34 -2.05 16.15
N ARG A 445 8.10 -2.36 17.43
CA ARG A 445 8.58 -1.54 18.56
C ARG A 445 10.11 -1.53 18.68
N VAL A 446 10.76 -2.69 18.53
CA VAL A 446 12.23 -2.83 18.57
C VAL A 446 12.86 -2.10 17.39
N VAL A 447 12.27 -2.19 16.19
CA VAL A 447 12.74 -1.44 15.01
C VAL A 447 12.55 0.07 15.19
N THR A 448 11.43 0.52 15.78
CA THR A 448 11.25 1.94 16.07
C THR A 448 12.18 2.45 17.19
N ASP A 449 12.44 1.65 18.24
CA ASP A 449 13.35 2.03 19.33
C ASP A 449 14.82 2.03 18.88
N THR A 450 15.24 1.11 18.00
CA THR A 450 16.60 1.16 17.42
C THR A 450 16.80 2.33 16.47
N VAL A 451 15.78 2.71 15.68
CA VAL A 451 15.84 3.92 14.84
C VAL A 451 15.87 5.19 15.70
N LYS A 452 15.14 5.20 16.82
CA LYS A 452 15.13 6.34 17.76
C LYS A 452 16.44 6.47 18.54
N MET A 453 17.08 5.36 18.92
CA MET A 453 18.37 5.37 19.61
C MET A 453 19.56 5.62 18.67
N ALA A 454 19.47 5.25 17.40
CA ALA A 454 20.51 5.58 16.41
C ALA A 454 20.46 7.05 15.95
N GLY A 455 19.34 7.75 16.15
CA GLY A 455 19.14 9.16 15.77
C GLY A 455 19.42 10.17 16.88
N SER A 456 19.42 9.78 18.17
CA SER A 456 19.87 10.66 19.26
C SER A 456 21.37 10.50 19.44
N GLY A 457 22.14 11.21 18.62
CA GLY A 457 23.59 11.27 18.76
C GLY A 457 24.00 11.58 20.20
N LEU A 458 25.03 10.89 20.66
CA LEU A 458 25.84 11.31 21.80
C LEU A 458 26.29 12.76 21.52
N VAL A 459 25.72 13.72 22.24
CA VAL A 459 26.29 15.06 22.42
C VAL A 459 26.50 15.24 23.91
#